data_AF-A0A1A8YHL4-F1
#
_entry.id   AF-A0A1A8YHL4-F1
#
_cell.length_a   1.000
_cell.length_b   1.000
_cell.length_c   1.000
_cell.angle_alpha   90.00
_cell.angle_beta   90.00
_cell.angle_gamma   90.00
#
_symmetry.space_group_name_H-M   'P 1'
#
loop_
_entity.id
_entity.type
_entity.pdbx_description
1 polymer ?
#
loop_
_entity_poly.entity_id
_entity_poly.type
_entity_poly.pdbx_seq_one_letter_code
_entity_poly.pdbx_strand_id
1 'polypeptide(L)'
;MQLNVNGQNFNLFVQERKKKFYLKKHHLARACSSAFMYKSNVYPLTTCGRFTAIPPLFNSSHVHISSNSFINVHNLGHEKNRELTIKKNSTKSGINNHTQNDRENTCTRKKKLCLVQANKEIIIGTRDSPLAIKQSEKVKKKLLAYFKKIHQNVKVTLKPIKTTGDKILDKNVGLFGGKGIFTKELDEQLLKNNVHMCVHSLKDIPTVLPENIHVACFLKRDTINDVFLSIKYRSLTDMNKSKTAVVGVQNDHIIPNDTQRQRLDRMAKHTHTVDEQSNHLATVATSSLRRKSQIGYAYKNIKLKSIRGNINTRIAKVFNGYCDAIVIALCGLERLMSKKIVRNVMNSDKSSMPSKSYVIGYNNTNIDLNVFHIQKINTKIIYPALCQGIIAVTSNKKNVEISQILKNISDEKSEIMANIERTFLQIIEGNCMMPIGGYTKFLKSEIHFNAIINDIHGYEKYQVKEIGHVHNYHDIAIKAVTKIKEKMGTEKFNKIKDEAALYYT
;
A
#
# COMPACT_ATOMS: atom_id res chain seq x y z
N MET A 1 31.32 7.88 -45.77
CA MET A 1 31.02 8.89 -46.81
C MET A 1 30.76 10.20 -46.08
N GLN A 2 31.56 11.24 -46.34
CA GLN A 2 31.34 12.57 -45.77
C GLN A 2 30.44 13.38 -46.71
N LEU A 3 29.51 14.14 -46.14
CA LEU A 3 28.71 15.15 -46.83
C LEU A 3 28.98 16.49 -46.14
N ASN A 4 29.33 17.51 -46.92
CA ASN A 4 29.62 18.84 -46.43
C ASN A 4 28.51 19.79 -46.88
N VAL A 5 27.83 20.41 -45.93
CA VAL A 5 26.84 21.48 -46.16
C VAL A 5 27.07 22.53 -45.07
N ASN A 6 27.32 23.77 -45.49
CA ASN A 6 27.47 24.95 -44.63
C ASN A 6 28.49 24.80 -43.48
N GLY A 7 29.68 24.25 -43.78
CA GLY A 7 30.88 24.42 -42.94
C GLY A 7 30.89 23.66 -41.61
N GLN A 8 29.99 22.70 -41.39
CA GLN A 8 30.02 21.81 -40.23
C GLN A 8 30.24 20.36 -40.64
N ASN A 9 31.27 19.72 -40.07
CA ASN A 9 31.61 18.32 -40.32
C ASN A 9 30.68 17.39 -39.53
N PHE A 10 29.83 16.63 -40.23
CA PHE A 10 28.97 15.60 -39.63
C PHE A 10 29.54 14.19 -39.83
N ASN A 11 29.90 13.51 -38.73
CA ASN A 11 30.32 12.10 -38.77
C ASN A 11 29.10 11.17 -38.79
N LEU A 12 28.81 10.59 -39.96
CA LEU A 12 27.74 9.61 -40.13
C LEU A 12 28.22 8.19 -39.78
N PHE A 13 27.91 7.73 -38.56
CA PHE A 13 28.13 6.33 -38.18
C PHE A 13 27.11 5.39 -38.84
N VAL A 14 27.52 4.70 -39.91
CA VAL A 14 26.76 3.58 -40.49
C VAL A 14 27.00 2.34 -39.63
N GLN A 15 25.99 1.91 -38.87
CA GLN A 15 26.04 0.67 -38.10
C GLN A 15 25.28 -0.44 -38.85
N GLU A 16 26.01 -1.32 -39.54
CA GLU A 16 25.42 -2.49 -40.19
C GLU A 16 24.74 -3.41 -39.16
N ARG A 17 23.41 -3.56 -39.26
CA ARG A 17 22.66 -4.56 -38.49
C ARG A 17 22.41 -5.79 -39.34
N LYS A 18 23.24 -6.83 -39.16
CA LYS A 18 22.97 -8.19 -39.67
C LYS A 18 21.66 -8.72 -39.05
N LYS A 19 20.56 -8.63 -39.79
CA LYS A 19 19.28 -9.29 -39.46
C LYS A 19 19.42 -10.80 -39.75
N LYS A 20 19.49 -11.65 -38.72
CA LYS A 20 19.14 -13.07 -38.87
C LYS A 20 17.62 -13.23 -38.77
N PHE A 21 17.00 -13.63 -39.87
CA PHE A 21 15.65 -14.17 -39.87
C PHE A 21 15.65 -15.58 -39.27
N TYR A 22 14.62 -15.92 -38.50
CA TYR A 22 14.24 -17.31 -38.26
C TYR A 22 12.73 -17.43 -38.49
N LEU A 23 12.35 -18.17 -39.53
CA LEU A 23 10.96 -18.54 -39.80
C LEU A 23 10.53 -19.70 -38.90
N LYS A 24 9.23 -19.75 -38.57
CA LYS A 24 8.58 -20.93 -38.00
C LYS A 24 8.68 -22.14 -38.95
N LYS A 25 8.77 -23.34 -38.37
CA LYS A 25 8.11 -24.54 -38.91
C LYS A 25 7.36 -25.27 -37.79
N HIS A 26 6.08 -25.52 -38.00
CA HIS A 26 5.35 -26.59 -37.31
C HIS A 26 5.71 -27.92 -37.97
N HIS A 27 5.78 -29.02 -37.22
CA HIS A 27 5.41 -30.35 -37.72
C HIS A 27 4.91 -31.25 -36.57
N LEU A 28 4.08 -32.23 -36.93
CA LEU A 28 3.40 -33.17 -36.04
C LEU A 28 4.21 -34.47 -35.83
N ALA A 29 3.81 -35.19 -34.76
CA ALA A 29 3.71 -36.65 -34.64
C ALA A 29 4.95 -37.56 -34.55
N ARG A 30 5.14 -38.15 -33.35
CA ARG A 30 5.19 -39.61 -33.01
C ARG A 30 5.87 -39.72 -31.62
N ALA A 31 5.28 -40.29 -30.56
CA ALA A 31 4.59 -41.57 -30.32
C ALA A 31 5.54 -42.73 -29.97
N CYS A 32 5.66 -43.02 -28.67
CA CYS A 32 5.99 -44.28 -27.96
C CYS A 32 6.35 -43.93 -26.49
N SER A 33 6.23 -44.77 -25.46
CA SER A 33 5.33 -45.89 -25.16
C SER A 33 5.61 -46.36 -23.72
N SER A 34 4.62 -46.37 -22.82
CA SER A 34 4.66 -47.17 -21.58
C SER A 34 3.26 -47.19 -20.94
N ALA A 35 2.69 -48.39 -20.75
CA ALA A 35 1.30 -48.60 -20.34
C ALA A 35 1.16 -49.08 -18.89
N PHE A 36 0.01 -48.78 -18.28
CA PHE A 36 -0.68 -49.50 -17.19
C PHE A 36 -2.14 -48.97 -17.23
N MET A 37 -3.16 -49.70 -17.70
CA MET A 37 -4.01 -50.68 -16.96
C MET A 37 -4.35 -50.22 -15.53
N TYR A 38 -5.59 -50.19 -15.03
CA TYR A 38 -6.94 -50.61 -15.49
C TYR A 38 -8.00 -49.71 -14.76
N LYS A 39 -9.34 -49.74 -14.94
CA LYS A 39 -10.30 -50.58 -15.70
C LYS A 39 -11.53 -49.72 -16.12
N SER A 40 -12.50 -50.29 -16.85
CA SER A 40 -13.72 -49.62 -17.35
C SER A 40 -14.99 -49.98 -16.56
N ASN A 41 -16.07 -49.21 -16.71
CA ASN A 41 -17.42 -49.77 -16.92
C ASN A 41 -18.38 -48.76 -17.60
N VAL A 42 -19.49 -49.28 -18.13
CA VAL A 42 -20.20 -48.80 -19.33
C VAL A 42 -21.73 -48.86 -19.08
N TYR A 43 -22.45 -47.79 -19.48
CA TYR A 43 -23.82 -47.68 -20.08
C TYR A 43 -24.96 -48.68 -19.70
N PRO A 44 -26.27 -48.29 -19.75
CA PRO A 44 -26.90 -47.75 -20.98
C PRO A 44 -28.06 -46.73 -20.86
N LEU A 45 -28.54 -46.32 -22.04
CA LEU A 45 -29.68 -45.45 -22.35
C LEU A 45 -30.97 -46.25 -22.61
N THR A 46 -32.12 -45.66 -22.28
CA THR A 46 -33.48 -45.84 -22.88
C THR A 46 -34.38 -44.71 -22.36
N THR A 47 -35.45 -44.16 -22.98
CA THR A 47 -35.89 -43.85 -24.36
C THR A 47 -37.29 -43.18 -24.26
N CYS A 48 -37.50 -42.06 -24.97
CA CYS A 48 -38.75 -41.64 -25.65
C CYS A 48 -40.00 -41.08 -24.89
N GLY A 49 -40.74 -40.16 -25.57
CA GLY A 49 -42.13 -39.69 -25.28
C GLY A 49 -42.29 -38.20 -24.92
N ARG A 50 -42.21 -37.20 -25.84
CA ARG A 50 -43.26 -36.60 -26.74
C ARG A 50 -44.52 -35.95 -26.09
N PHE A 51 -44.64 -34.62 -26.24
CA PHE A 51 -45.86 -33.73 -26.31
C PHE A 51 -46.91 -33.81 -25.15
N THR A 52 -47.70 -32.79 -24.75
CA THR A 52 -48.21 -31.53 -25.36
C THR A 52 -48.52 -30.45 -24.30
N ALA A 53 -49.09 -29.30 -24.70
CA ALA A 53 -49.18 -28.02 -23.98
C ALA A 53 -50.32 -27.81 -22.93
N ILE A 54 -50.06 -27.02 -21.86
CA ILE A 54 -50.70 -25.72 -21.43
C ILE A 54 -52.26 -25.63 -21.31
N PRO A 55 -52.90 -24.92 -20.33
CA PRO A 55 -52.59 -24.53 -18.91
C PRO A 55 -53.88 -24.64 -17.99
N PRO A 56 -54.28 -23.66 -17.13
CA PRO A 56 -53.74 -23.14 -15.85
C PRO A 56 -54.67 -23.40 -14.62
N LEU A 57 -54.32 -22.89 -13.41
CA LEU A 57 -55.12 -21.96 -12.56
C LEU A 57 -54.80 -22.04 -11.04
N PHE A 58 -54.46 -20.87 -10.47
CA PHE A 58 -54.77 -20.28 -9.13
C PHE A 58 -54.62 -20.99 -7.76
N ASN A 59 -54.35 -20.11 -6.79
CA ASN A 59 -54.47 -20.19 -5.31
C ASN A 59 -53.58 -21.21 -4.58
N SER A 60 -52.62 -20.85 -3.72
CA SER A 60 -52.48 -19.82 -2.65
C SER A 60 -52.84 -20.33 -1.25
N SER A 61 -51.83 -20.33 -0.37
CA SER A 61 -51.91 -20.34 1.09
C SER A 61 -50.62 -19.63 1.54
N HIS A 62 -50.68 -18.41 2.10
CA HIS A 62 -50.88 -18.13 3.54
C HIS A 62 -49.71 -18.66 4.39
N VAL A 63 -49.09 -17.91 5.33
CA VAL A 63 -49.46 -16.65 6.01
C VAL A 63 -48.15 -16.02 6.57
N HIS A 64 -47.93 -14.68 6.51
CA HIS A 64 -47.94 -13.70 7.64
C HIS A 64 -47.07 -14.09 8.88
N ILE A 65 -46.48 -13.23 9.73
CA ILE A 65 -46.49 -11.77 10.04
C ILE A 65 -45.11 -11.46 10.72
N SER A 66 -44.52 -10.27 10.82
CA SER A 66 -45.00 -8.87 10.72
C SER A 66 -43.95 -7.94 10.07
N SER A 67 -44.28 -6.65 9.93
CA SER A 67 -43.34 -5.53 10.07
C SER A 67 -43.98 -4.51 11.02
N ASN A 68 -43.51 -4.39 12.27
CA ASN A 68 -44.05 -3.40 13.21
C ASN A 68 -43.16 -2.15 13.28
N SER A 69 -43.76 -1.03 12.91
CA SER A 69 -43.24 0.33 12.95
C SER A 69 -43.36 0.97 14.34
N PHE A 70 -42.50 1.95 14.62
CA PHE A 70 -42.80 3.09 15.50
C PHE A 70 -42.49 4.40 14.76
N ILE A 71 -43.28 5.44 14.99
CA ILE A 71 -43.38 6.67 14.16
C ILE A 71 -43.42 7.93 15.04
N ASN A 72 -42.57 8.92 14.70
CA ASN A 72 -42.65 10.40 14.95
C ASN A 72 -42.86 10.88 16.41
N VAL A 73 -42.75 12.17 16.80
CA VAL A 73 -43.35 13.46 16.34
C VAL A 73 -42.29 14.59 16.50
N HIS A 74 -42.09 15.58 15.61
CA HIS A 74 -42.92 16.75 15.21
C HIS A 74 -42.40 17.32 13.86
N ASN A 75 -43.13 18.12 13.05
CA ASN A 75 -44.38 18.87 13.25
C ASN A 75 -45.21 18.99 11.93
N LEU A 76 -46.47 19.45 12.00
CA LEU A 76 -47.47 19.46 10.90
C LEU A 76 -47.49 20.72 9.99
N GLY A 77 -48.14 20.57 8.82
CA GLY A 77 -48.71 21.63 7.95
C GLY A 77 -48.82 21.17 6.48
N HIS A 78 -49.90 20.54 5.98
CA HIS A 78 -51.14 21.13 5.41
C HIS A 78 -50.89 22.20 4.31
N GLU A 79 -51.45 22.19 3.08
CA GLU A 79 -52.55 21.41 2.46
C GLU A 79 -52.43 21.19 0.92
N LYS A 80 -53.04 20.07 0.46
CA LYS A 80 -53.89 19.84 -0.76
C LYS A 80 -53.45 20.20 -2.20
N ASN A 81 -53.70 19.22 -3.07
CA ASN A 81 -53.71 19.28 -4.54
C ASN A 81 -54.77 20.22 -5.13
N ARG A 82 -54.51 20.73 -6.35
CA ARG A 82 -55.52 20.91 -7.42
C ARG A 82 -54.86 20.82 -8.80
N GLU A 83 -55.42 20.00 -9.69
CA GLU A 83 -55.11 20.04 -11.13
C GLU A 83 -55.66 21.33 -11.74
N LEU A 84 -55.02 21.86 -12.78
CA LEU A 84 -55.62 22.89 -13.64
C LEU A 84 -55.05 22.85 -15.07
N THR A 85 -55.90 22.38 -15.99
CA THR A 85 -55.73 22.48 -17.44
C THR A 85 -55.86 23.94 -17.89
N ILE A 86 -54.94 24.46 -18.71
CA ILE A 86 -55.11 25.77 -19.37
C ILE A 86 -54.92 25.66 -20.89
N LYS A 87 -55.77 26.41 -21.61
CA LYS A 87 -56.02 26.33 -23.05
C LYS A 87 -54.92 26.98 -23.91
N LYS A 88 -54.91 26.60 -25.20
CA LYS A 88 -54.27 27.35 -26.29
C LYS A 88 -54.67 28.83 -26.28
N ASN A 89 -53.75 29.69 -26.69
CA ASN A 89 -54.08 30.86 -27.52
C ASN A 89 -53.06 30.97 -28.67
N SER A 90 -53.54 31.45 -29.81
CA SER A 90 -52.84 31.40 -31.10
C SER A 90 -52.42 32.77 -31.59
N THR A 91 -51.27 32.86 -32.26
CA THR A 91 -51.04 33.83 -33.34
C THR A 91 -50.45 33.09 -34.56
N LYS A 92 -50.97 33.41 -35.75
CA LYS A 92 -50.58 32.81 -37.04
C LYS A 92 -49.59 33.73 -37.77
N SER A 93 -48.54 33.15 -38.35
CA SER A 93 -47.95 33.47 -39.67
C SER A 93 -46.66 32.65 -39.84
N GLY A 94 -46.37 31.93 -40.93
CA GLY A 94 -47.15 31.61 -42.13
C GLY A 94 -46.33 30.75 -43.10
N ILE A 95 -47.02 30.00 -43.98
CA ILE A 95 -46.53 29.44 -45.26
C ILE A 95 -45.52 28.25 -45.23
N ASN A 96 -46.09 27.04 -45.34
CA ASN A 96 -45.79 25.95 -46.29
C ASN A 96 -44.40 25.85 -46.97
N ASN A 97 -43.77 24.67 -46.90
CA ASN A 97 -44.06 23.58 -47.86
C ASN A 97 -43.35 22.24 -47.54
N HIS A 98 -43.94 21.14 -48.02
CA HIS A 98 -43.34 19.79 -48.02
C HIS A 98 -42.23 19.66 -49.07
N THR A 99 -41.23 18.81 -48.80
CA THR A 99 -40.84 17.72 -49.71
C THR A 99 -40.05 16.64 -48.95
N GLN A 100 -39.96 15.46 -49.53
CA GLN A 100 -39.67 14.20 -48.85
C GLN A 100 -38.33 13.59 -49.30
N ASN A 101 -37.75 12.75 -48.45
CA ASN A 101 -36.61 11.85 -48.72
C ASN A 101 -35.25 12.50 -49.06
N ASP A 102 -34.25 12.27 -48.22
CA ASP A 102 -33.15 11.39 -48.67
C ASP A 102 -32.36 10.73 -47.53
N ARG A 103 -32.23 9.41 -47.67
CA ARG A 103 -31.10 8.52 -47.31
C ARG A 103 -30.52 8.50 -45.89
N GLU A 104 -30.47 7.27 -45.38
CA GLU A 104 -29.53 6.80 -44.37
C GLU A 104 -28.10 7.30 -44.64
N ASN A 105 -27.44 7.83 -43.60
CA ASN A 105 -25.99 7.93 -43.59
C ASN A 105 -25.44 7.62 -42.19
N THR A 106 -25.13 6.36 -41.99
CA THR A 106 -24.44 5.80 -40.82
C THR A 106 -22.99 6.30 -40.75
N CYS A 107 -22.75 7.51 -40.24
CA CYS A 107 -21.39 8.03 -40.05
C CYS A 107 -20.99 8.17 -38.58
N THR A 108 -20.26 7.16 -38.12
CA THR A 108 -19.28 7.14 -37.01
C THR A 108 -19.44 8.15 -35.87
N ARG A 109 -19.76 7.60 -34.69
CA ARG A 109 -19.65 8.21 -33.36
C ARG A 109 -18.17 8.55 -33.04
N LYS A 110 -17.60 9.58 -33.69
CA LYS A 110 -16.25 10.08 -33.44
C LYS A 110 -16.14 10.43 -31.96
N LYS A 111 -15.24 9.74 -31.27
CA LYS A 111 -14.87 10.04 -29.88
C LYS A 111 -14.53 11.52 -29.80
N LYS A 112 -15.31 12.28 -29.03
CA LYS A 112 -14.95 13.63 -28.56
C LYS A 112 -13.81 13.45 -27.56
N LEU A 113 -12.62 13.17 -28.09
CA LEU A 113 -11.38 13.04 -27.33
C LEU A 113 -11.08 14.43 -26.78
N CYS A 114 -11.40 14.66 -25.51
CA CYS A 114 -11.37 16.01 -24.94
C CYS A 114 -10.01 16.67 -25.17
N LEU A 115 -10.06 17.83 -25.81
CA LEU A 115 -8.90 18.66 -26.10
C LEU A 115 -8.32 19.17 -24.78
N VAL A 116 -7.24 18.55 -24.32
CA VAL A 116 -6.30 19.22 -23.42
C VAL A 116 -5.65 20.31 -24.27
N GLN A 117 -5.92 21.57 -23.93
CA GLN A 117 -5.32 22.72 -24.61
C GLN A 117 -3.79 22.59 -24.63
N ALA A 118 -3.17 22.97 -25.74
CA ALA A 118 -1.72 23.03 -25.82
C ALA A 118 -1.17 23.95 -24.71
N ASN A 119 -0.03 23.56 -24.12
CA ASN A 119 0.65 24.26 -23.02
C ASN A 119 -0.06 24.25 -21.65
N LYS A 120 -1.01 23.33 -21.40
CA LYS A 120 -1.57 23.15 -20.05
C LYS A 120 -0.52 22.66 -19.05
N GLU A 121 -0.54 23.22 -17.84
CA GLU A 121 0.32 22.79 -16.72
C GLU A 121 -0.47 21.98 -15.68
N ILE A 122 0.06 20.81 -15.29
CA ILE A 122 -0.47 19.96 -14.23
C ILE A 122 0.48 20.00 -13.03
N ILE A 123 0.01 20.66 -11.98
CA ILE A 123 0.68 20.79 -10.69
C ILE A 123 0.28 19.61 -9.77
N ILE A 124 1.27 18.84 -9.32
CA ILE A 124 1.12 17.72 -8.40
C ILE A 124 1.54 18.14 -6.98
N GLY A 125 0.60 18.16 -6.04
CA GLY A 125 0.89 18.35 -4.61
C GLY A 125 1.55 17.11 -3.99
N THR A 126 2.56 17.33 -3.16
CA THR A 126 3.25 16.25 -2.45
C THR A 126 3.96 16.76 -1.20
N ARG A 127 4.27 15.87 -0.25
CA ARG A 127 5.12 16.20 0.90
C ARG A 127 6.56 16.46 0.46
N ASP A 128 7.27 17.33 1.17
CA ASP A 128 8.68 17.64 0.92
C ASP A 128 9.65 16.51 1.32
N SER A 129 9.19 15.52 2.09
CA SER A 129 10.02 14.36 2.47
C SER A 129 10.58 13.59 1.25
N PRO A 130 11.83 13.09 1.30
CA PRO A 130 12.48 12.44 0.14
C PRO A 130 11.70 11.28 -0.48
N LEU A 131 11.00 10.49 0.35
CA LEU A 131 10.17 9.37 -0.13
C LEU A 131 8.95 9.86 -0.90
N ALA A 132 8.28 10.91 -0.42
CA ALA A 132 7.09 11.47 -1.08
C ALA A 132 7.46 12.09 -2.44
N ILE A 133 8.58 12.81 -2.52
CA ILE A 133 9.15 13.30 -3.79
C ILE A 133 9.39 12.13 -4.76
N LYS A 134 10.05 11.04 -4.33
CA LYS A 134 10.27 9.84 -5.17
C LYS A 134 8.98 9.14 -5.61
N GLN A 135 7.92 9.19 -4.79
CA GLN A 135 6.58 8.69 -5.18
C GLN A 135 5.94 9.58 -6.25
N SER A 136 6.05 10.89 -6.11
CA SER A 136 5.52 11.88 -7.05
C SER A 136 6.28 11.92 -8.37
N GLU A 137 7.60 11.73 -8.36
CA GLU A 137 8.40 11.49 -9.58
C GLU A 137 7.90 10.27 -10.36
N LYS A 138 7.53 9.17 -9.67
CA LYS A 138 6.97 7.95 -10.29
C LYS A 138 5.59 8.21 -10.92
N VAL A 139 4.76 9.08 -10.33
CA VAL A 139 3.48 9.53 -10.91
C VAL A 139 3.72 10.47 -12.11
N LYS A 140 4.55 11.51 -11.96
CA LYS A 140 4.97 12.43 -13.03
C LYS A 140 5.51 11.69 -14.25
N LYS A 141 6.39 10.69 -14.06
CA LYS A 141 6.94 9.87 -15.15
C LYS A 141 5.84 9.09 -15.90
N LYS A 142 4.83 8.59 -15.20
CA LYS A 142 3.67 7.91 -15.81
C LYS A 142 2.78 8.88 -16.59
N LEU A 143 2.50 10.06 -16.05
CA LEU A 143 1.74 11.12 -16.72
C LEU A 143 2.44 11.59 -18.00
N LEU A 144 3.73 11.91 -17.94
CA LEU A 144 4.52 12.31 -19.12
C LEU A 144 4.55 11.22 -20.20
N ALA A 145 4.64 9.94 -19.81
CA ALA A 145 4.56 8.82 -20.75
C ALA A 145 3.16 8.69 -21.39
N TYR A 146 2.09 8.97 -20.64
CA TYR A 146 0.72 9.02 -21.16
C TYR A 146 0.52 10.19 -22.14
N PHE A 147 0.91 11.41 -21.77
CA PHE A 147 0.80 12.59 -22.65
C PHE A 147 1.60 12.42 -23.95
N LYS A 148 2.82 11.86 -23.87
CA LYS A 148 3.60 11.48 -25.05
C LYS A 148 2.86 10.48 -25.96
N LYS A 149 2.15 9.49 -25.39
CA LYS A 149 1.37 8.49 -26.16
C LYS A 149 0.18 9.11 -26.90
N ILE A 150 -0.41 10.17 -26.37
CA ILE A 150 -1.54 10.89 -27.00
C ILE A 150 -1.11 12.17 -27.74
N HIS A 151 0.20 12.33 -28.00
CA HIS A 151 0.79 13.45 -28.73
C HIS A 151 0.46 14.84 -28.15
N GLN A 152 0.27 14.94 -26.83
CA GLN A 152 0.03 16.21 -26.13
C GLN A 152 1.28 16.68 -25.40
N ASN A 153 1.60 17.97 -25.55
CA ASN A 153 2.64 18.63 -24.77
C ASN A 153 2.04 19.24 -23.49
N VAL A 154 2.25 18.58 -22.36
CA VAL A 154 1.70 18.96 -21.05
C VAL A 154 2.86 19.08 -20.05
N LYS A 155 3.00 20.27 -19.46
CA LYS A 155 4.00 20.53 -18.40
C LYS A 155 3.51 19.89 -17.11
N VAL A 156 4.35 19.06 -16.47
CA VAL A 156 4.00 18.42 -15.19
C VAL A 156 4.99 18.85 -14.11
N THR A 157 4.51 19.57 -13.10
CA THR A 157 5.32 20.11 -12.00
C THR A 157 4.97 19.48 -10.66
N LEU A 158 5.93 19.48 -9.73
CA LEU A 158 5.73 19.04 -8.36
C LEU A 158 5.70 20.28 -7.46
N LYS A 159 4.73 20.35 -6.55
CA LYS A 159 4.61 21.39 -5.52
C LYS A 159 4.82 20.72 -4.15
N PRO A 160 6.03 20.80 -3.57
CA PRO A 160 6.28 20.36 -2.20
C PRO A 160 5.47 21.19 -1.21
N ILE A 161 4.84 20.51 -0.25
CA ILE A 161 3.96 21.08 0.77
C ILE A 161 4.42 20.53 2.12
N LYS A 162 4.74 21.43 3.06
CA LYS A 162 5.13 21.06 4.43
C LYS A 162 3.88 20.69 5.23
N THR A 163 3.83 19.49 5.80
CA THR A 163 2.73 19.06 6.67
C THR A 163 3.09 19.22 8.14
N THR A 164 2.08 19.36 9.01
CA THR A 164 2.24 19.31 10.47
C THR A 164 2.88 18.01 10.93
N GLY A 165 2.54 16.88 10.29
CA GLY A 165 3.19 15.59 10.53
C GLY A 165 4.69 15.53 10.20
N ASP A 166 5.20 16.42 9.35
CA ASP A 166 6.65 16.56 9.09
C ASP A 166 7.35 17.48 10.11
N LYS A 167 6.60 18.37 10.79
CA LYS A 167 7.11 19.25 11.87
C LYS A 167 7.06 18.58 13.26
N ILE A 168 6.05 17.76 13.52
CA ILE A 168 5.83 17.11 14.83
C ILE A 168 6.67 15.83 14.89
N LEU A 169 7.93 15.97 15.28
CA LEU A 169 8.81 14.84 15.56
C LEU A 169 8.71 14.34 17.00
N ASP A 170 8.42 15.26 17.95
CA ASP A 170 8.63 15.04 19.39
C ASP A 170 7.40 15.35 20.29
N LYS A 171 6.20 15.60 19.74
CA LYS A 171 4.94 15.74 20.52
C LYS A 171 4.00 14.54 20.31
N ASN A 172 3.20 14.22 21.33
CA ASN A 172 2.24 13.12 21.29
C ASN A 172 1.19 13.31 20.20
N VAL A 173 0.92 12.22 19.47
CA VAL A 173 0.11 12.22 18.25
C VAL A 173 -1.39 12.16 18.57
N GLY A 174 -1.76 11.70 19.77
CA GLY A 174 -3.14 11.60 20.25
C GLY A 174 -3.88 12.95 20.27
N LEU A 175 -3.16 14.05 20.59
CA LEU A 175 -3.69 15.41 20.55
C LEU A 175 -4.21 15.85 19.17
N PHE A 176 -3.79 15.19 18.10
CA PHE A 176 -4.22 15.49 16.72
C PHE A 176 -5.26 14.50 16.17
N GLY A 177 -5.85 13.66 17.03
CA GLY A 177 -7.02 12.83 16.71
C GLY A 177 -6.82 11.76 15.62
N GLY A 178 -5.56 11.45 15.25
CA GLY A 178 -5.18 10.38 14.32
C GLY A 178 -5.62 10.53 12.86
N LYS A 179 -6.52 11.45 12.54
CA LYS A 179 -7.13 11.62 11.20
C LYS A 179 -6.32 12.62 10.36
N GLY A 180 -5.64 12.11 9.33
CA GLY A 180 -5.14 12.95 8.23
C GLY A 180 -3.91 13.83 8.51
N ILE A 181 -3.11 13.55 9.56
CA ILE A 181 -1.91 14.34 9.97
C ILE A 181 -0.86 14.51 8.85
N PHE A 182 -0.90 13.65 7.82
CA PHE A 182 -0.03 13.74 6.63
C PHE A 182 -0.76 14.10 5.33
N THR A 183 -2.09 14.26 5.36
CA THR A 183 -2.92 14.56 4.17
C THR A 183 -3.63 15.91 4.26
N LYS A 184 -3.95 16.42 5.46
CA LYS A 184 -4.77 17.63 5.65
C LYS A 184 -4.29 18.81 4.81
N GLU A 185 -3.01 19.16 4.86
CA GLU A 185 -2.47 20.30 4.11
C GLU A 185 -2.44 20.04 2.59
N LEU A 186 -2.32 18.77 2.17
CA LEU A 186 -2.43 18.38 0.76
C LEU A 186 -3.89 18.47 0.27
N ASP A 187 -4.83 18.05 1.11
CA ASP A 187 -6.27 18.08 0.87
C ASP A 187 -6.78 19.53 0.80
N GLU A 188 -6.29 20.41 1.68
CA GLU A 188 -6.56 21.86 1.61
C GLU A 188 -6.04 22.51 0.32
N GLN A 189 -4.83 22.17 -0.15
CA GLN A 189 -4.32 22.70 -1.40
C GLN A 189 -5.14 22.21 -2.60
N LEU A 190 -5.68 21.00 -2.54
CA LEU A 190 -6.54 20.42 -3.58
C LEU A 190 -7.94 21.06 -3.61
N LEU A 191 -8.52 21.37 -2.44
CA LEU A 191 -9.80 22.07 -2.33
C LEU A 191 -9.69 23.55 -2.75
N LYS A 192 -8.56 24.20 -2.44
CA LYS A 192 -8.25 25.58 -2.88
C LYS A 192 -7.84 25.67 -4.36
N ASN A 193 -7.87 24.56 -5.12
CA ASN A 193 -7.39 24.44 -6.51
C ASN A 193 -5.93 24.88 -6.73
N ASN A 194 -5.13 24.95 -5.67
CA ASN A 194 -3.71 25.32 -5.69
C ASN A 194 -2.80 24.21 -6.27
N VAL A 195 -3.35 23.00 -6.45
CA VAL A 195 -2.79 21.82 -7.10
C VAL A 195 -3.93 21.05 -7.77
N HIS A 196 -3.62 20.27 -8.81
CA HIS A 196 -4.63 19.50 -9.55
C HIS A 196 -4.88 18.12 -8.94
N MET A 197 -3.88 17.58 -8.25
CA MET A 197 -3.87 16.24 -7.66
C MET A 197 -2.81 16.17 -6.55
N CYS A 198 -2.96 15.26 -5.59
CA CYS A 198 -1.99 15.01 -4.53
C CYS A 198 -1.54 13.55 -4.49
N VAL A 199 -0.25 13.30 -4.25
CA VAL A 199 0.35 11.94 -4.28
C VAL A 199 0.73 11.48 -2.88
N HIS A 200 0.33 10.26 -2.54
CA HIS A 200 0.46 9.68 -1.20
C HIS A 200 0.93 8.22 -1.22
N SER A 201 1.41 7.72 -0.08
CA SER A 201 1.32 6.28 0.22
C SER A 201 -0.12 5.96 0.61
N LEU A 202 -0.78 4.99 -0.04
CA LEU A 202 -2.20 4.74 0.20
C LEU A 202 -2.52 4.36 1.67
N LYS A 203 -1.61 3.64 2.34
CA LYS A 203 -1.70 3.29 3.76
C LYS A 203 -1.73 4.48 4.73
N ASP A 204 -1.36 5.67 4.25
CA ASP A 204 -1.37 6.91 5.03
C ASP A 204 -2.61 7.80 4.69
N ILE A 205 -3.44 7.39 3.71
CA ILE A 205 -4.72 8.05 3.37
C ILE A 205 -5.84 7.51 4.26
N PRO A 206 -6.59 8.37 4.99
CA PRO A 206 -7.77 7.96 5.78
C PRO A 206 -8.80 7.14 4.98
N THR A 207 -9.57 6.28 5.64
CA THR A 207 -10.66 5.50 5.02
C THR A 207 -11.78 6.42 4.54
N VAL A 208 -12.25 7.31 5.41
CA VAL A 208 -13.18 8.41 5.10
C VAL A 208 -12.38 9.64 4.65
N LEU A 209 -12.72 10.18 3.47
CA LEU A 209 -12.08 11.35 2.88
C LEU A 209 -12.93 12.62 3.08
N PRO A 210 -12.33 13.82 3.01
CA PRO A 210 -13.08 15.08 2.95
C PRO A 210 -14.06 15.12 1.78
N GLU A 211 -15.11 15.93 1.91
CA GLU A 211 -16.05 16.17 0.82
C GLU A 211 -15.30 16.67 -0.43
N ASN A 212 -15.83 16.35 -1.61
CA ASN A 212 -15.21 16.66 -2.90
C ASN A 212 -13.80 16.08 -3.15
N ILE A 213 -13.21 15.28 -2.25
CA ILE A 213 -11.95 14.56 -2.50
C ILE A 213 -12.22 13.06 -2.73
N HIS A 214 -11.47 12.43 -3.64
CA HIS A 214 -11.47 10.97 -3.83
C HIS A 214 -10.07 10.46 -4.20
N VAL A 215 -9.83 9.16 -4.02
CA VAL A 215 -8.68 8.49 -4.63
C VAL A 215 -9.02 8.19 -6.08
N ALA A 216 -8.28 8.78 -7.02
CA ALA A 216 -8.57 8.74 -8.46
C ALA A 216 -7.59 7.87 -9.27
N CYS A 217 -6.49 7.43 -8.65
CA CYS A 217 -5.54 6.51 -9.27
C CYS A 217 -4.79 5.68 -8.22
N PHE A 218 -4.59 4.40 -8.54
CA PHE A 218 -3.83 3.44 -7.77
C PHE A 218 -2.66 2.95 -8.64
N LEU A 219 -1.42 3.27 -8.30
CA LEU A 219 -0.28 2.70 -9.02
C LEU A 219 -0.04 1.25 -8.61
N LYS A 220 0.40 0.44 -9.61
CA LYS A 220 0.81 -0.95 -9.43
C LYS A 220 1.60 -1.16 -8.13
N ARG A 221 1.05 -2.00 -7.25
CA ARG A 221 1.58 -2.32 -5.92
C ARG A 221 3.03 -2.79 -5.99
N ASP A 222 3.88 -2.15 -5.19
CA ASP A 222 5.26 -2.60 -4.94
C ASP A 222 5.28 -3.74 -3.90
N THR A 223 6.47 -4.15 -3.42
CA THR A 223 6.57 -5.17 -2.38
C THR A 223 5.81 -4.78 -1.12
N ILE A 224 5.12 -5.75 -0.51
CA ILE A 224 4.33 -5.51 0.70
C ILE A 224 5.12 -5.74 1.98
N ASN A 225 6.21 -6.53 1.93
CA ASN A 225 6.96 -6.94 3.11
C ASN A 225 7.53 -5.75 3.91
N ASP A 226 7.62 -5.93 5.22
CA ASP A 226 8.52 -5.13 6.05
C ASP A 226 9.96 -5.67 5.93
N VAL A 227 10.93 -4.84 6.31
CA VAL A 227 12.37 -5.12 6.26
C VAL A 227 13.00 -4.72 7.59
N PHE A 228 13.86 -5.62 8.08
CA PHE A 228 14.71 -5.45 9.25
C PHE A 228 16.05 -4.83 8.81
N LEU A 229 16.54 -3.84 9.55
CA LEU A 229 17.88 -3.27 9.39
C LEU A 229 18.57 -3.23 10.75
N SER A 230 19.78 -3.77 10.84
CA SER A 230 20.63 -3.73 12.02
C SER A 230 22.10 -3.71 11.61
N ILE A 231 22.97 -3.10 12.40
CA ILE A 231 24.43 -3.20 12.21
C ILE A 231 24.95 -4.50 12.86
N LYS A 232 24.43 -4.84 14.04
CA LYS A 232 24.92 -5.94 14.90
C LYS A 232 24.36 -7.32 14.55
N TYR A 233 23.06 -7.40 14.25
CA TYR A 233 22.35 -8.67 14.11
C TYR A 233 21.96 -8.96 12.66
N ARG A 234 21.98 -10.22 12.23
CA ARG A 234 21.57 -10.63 10.88
C ARG A 234 20.05 -10.67 10.70
N SER A 235 19.30 -10.99 11.75
CA SER A 235 17.83 -11.08 11.73
C SER A 235 17.19 -10.83 13.10
N LEU A 236 15.86 -10.66 13.12
CA LEU A 236 15.06 -10.70 14.36
C LEU A 236 15.21 -12.04 15.10
N THR A 237 15.35 -13.15 14.36
CA THR A 237 15.51 -14.48 14.95
C THR A 237 16.84 -14.63 15.68
N ASP A 238 17.94 -14.16 15.09
CA ASP A 238 19.28 -14.23 15.69
C ASP A 238 19.35 -13.33 16.93
N MET A 239 18.76 -12.13 16.83
CA MET A 239 18.66 -11.21 17.95
C MET A 239 17.81 -11.75 19.11
N ASN A 240 16.73 -12.48 18.83
CA ASN A 240 15.93 -13.15 19.87
C ASN A 240 16.63 -14.36 20.50
N LYS A 241 17.60 -14.97 19.81
CA LYS A 241 18.46 -16.03 20.38
C LYS A 241 19.57 -15.48 21.27
N SER A 242 19.93 -14.20 21.11
CA SER A 242 20.97 -13.51 21.87
C SER A 242 20.57 -13.23 23.33
N LYS A 243 20.44 -14.30 24.13
CA LYS A 243 20.82 -14.21 25.54
C LYS A 243 22.34 -14.07 25.60
N THR A 244 22.84 -13.27 26.53
CA THR A 244 24.23 -12.81 26.59
C THR A 244 25.21 -13.99 26.64
N ALA A 245 25.82 -14.32 25.51
CA ALA A 245 26.94 -15.25 25.41
C ALA A 245 28.19 -14.42 25.09
N VAL A 246 28.89 -13.98 26.13
CA VAL A 246 30.23 -13.40 25.95
C VAL A 246 31.17 -14.54 25.63
N VAL A 247 31.87 -14.40 24.49
CA VAL A 247 32.91 -15.32 24.04
C VAL A 247 33.99 -15.40 25.11
N GLY A 248 34.31 -16.62 25.55
CA GLY A 248 35.47 -16.85 26.41
C GLY A 248 36.74 -16.49 25.65
N VAL A 249 37.40 -15.41 26.06
CA VAL A 249 38.79 -15.16 25.70
C VAL A 249 39.64 -15.94 26.70
N GLN A 250 40.42 -16.89 26.20
CA GLN A 250 41.47 -17.52 27.00
C GLN A 250 42.51 -16.44 27.31
N ASN A 251 42.69 -16.12 28.59
CA ASN A 251 43.81 -15.31 29.04
C ASN A 251 44.98 -16.25 29.34
N ASP A 252 45.93 -16.33 28.41
CA ASP A 252 47.21 -16.95 28.66
C ASP A 252 48.03 -16.14 29.69
N HIS A 253 48.89 -16.87 30.40
CA HIS A 253 49.82 -16.46 31.45
C HIS A 253 50.35 -15.01 31.45
N ILE A 254 50.13 -14.30 32.58
CA ILE A 254 51.17 -13.49 33.23
C ILE A 254 51.06 -13.66 34.75
N ILE A 255 52.14 -14.04 35.43
CA ILE A 255 52.27 -14.07 36.90
C ILE A 255 53.02 -12.80 37.35
N PRO A 256 52.46 -11.96 38.23
CA PRO A 256 53.20 -10.91 38.93
C PRO A 256 53.64 -11.37 40.33
N ASN A 257 54.90 -11.10 40.69
CA ASN A 257 55.51 -11.54 41.95
C ASN A 257 55.00 -10.80 43.20
N ASP A 258 55.11 -11.47 44.35
CA ASP A 258 54.85 -10.93 45.69
C ASP A 258 55.85 -9.82 46.08
N THR A 259 55.58 -8.55 45.73
CA THR A 259 56.13 -7.39 46.47
C THR A 259 55.39 -6.06 46.25
N GLN A 260 54.05 -6.03 46.43
CA GLN A 260 53.35 -4.74 46.63
C GLN A 260 52.01 -4.79 47.41
N ARG A 261 51.83 -5.84 48.22
CA ARG A 261 50.55 -6.17 48.91
C ARG A 261 50.24 -5.37 50.18
N GLN A 262 50.87 -4.22 50.40
CA GLN A 262 50.73 -3.41 51.63
C GLN A 262 50.63 -1.89 51.39
N ARG A 263 50.22 -1.42 50.20
CA ARG A 263 49.93 0.01 49.95
C ARG A 263 48.54 0.33 49.38
N LEU A 264 47.62 -0.65 49.32
CA LEU A 264 46.24 -0.44 48.82
C LEU A 264 45.17 -0.38 49.93
N ASP A 265 45.46 -0.82 51.15
CA ASP A 265 44.48 -0.88 52.27
C ASP A 265 44.13 0.48 52.91
N ARG A 266 44.53 1.61 52.31
CA ARG A 266 44.10 2.96 52.72
C ARG A 266 43.33 3.76 51.64
N MET A 267 42.93 3.12 50.55
CA MET A 267 41.94 3.67 49.60
C MET A 267 40.64 2.85 49.50
N ALA A 268 40.50 1.79 50.32
CA ALA A 268 39.32 0.92 50.39
C ALA A 268 38.12 1.56 51.13
N LYS A 269 37.66 2.73 50.68
CA LYS A 269 36.40 3.35 51.16
C LYS A 269 35.45 3.85 50.07
N HIS A 270 35.79 3.70 48.80
CA HIS A 270 34.85 3.79 47.69
C HIS A 270 35.03 2.64 46.70
N THR A 271 33.90 2.18 46.15
CA THR A 271 33.74 1.13 45.14
C THR A 271 33.97 -0.31 45.64
N HIS A 272 32.86 -0.99 45.95
CA HIS A 272 32.54 -2.32 45.42
C HIS A 272 31.03 -2.58 45.59
N THR A 273 30.22 -1.74 44.95
CA THR A 273 28.89 -2.20 44.51
C THR A 273 29.13 -3.31 43.49
N VAL A 274 28.57 -4.49 43.75
CA VAL A 274 28.59 -5.62 42.83
C VAL A 274 28.13 -5.13 41.45
N ASP A 275 28.93 -5.36 40.40
CA ASP A 275 28.52 -5.05 39.04
C ASP A 275 27.29 -5.89 38.69
N GLU A 276 26.11 -5.26 38.71
CA GLU A 276 24.93 -5.79 38.06
C GLU A 276 25.24 -5.92 36.57
N GLN A 277 25.60 -7.13 36.14
CA GLN A 277 25.82 -7.46 34.73
C GLN A 277 24.57 -7.05 33.93
N SER A 278 24.64 -5.89 33.29
CA SER A 278 23.45 -5.24 32.75
C SER A 278 22.83 -6.14 31.67
N ASN A 279 21.68 -6.73 32.00
CA ASN A 279 21.05 -7.77 31.19
C ASN A 279 20.26 -7.11 30.04
N HIS A 280 20.99 -6.39 29.17
CA HIS A 280 20.41 -5.46 28.21
C HIS A 280 19.86 -6.19 26.98
N LEU A 281 18.58 -6.57 27.05
CA LEU A 281 17.83 -7.12 25.93
C LEU A 281 17.97 -6.24 24.68
N ALA A 282 18.33 -6.86 23.56
CA ALA A 282 18.52 -6.19 22.28
C ALA A 282 17.26 -5.43 21.82
N THR A 283 17.46 -4.27 21.20
CA THR A 283 16.42 -3.26 21.00
C THR A 283 15.96 -3.09 19.55
N VAL A 284 14.65 -3.23 19.31
CA VAL A 284 14.01 -2.90 18.03
C VAL A 284 13.19 -1.63 18.16
N ALA A 285 13.42 -0.66 17.28
CA ALA A 285 12.63 0.57 17.27
C ALA A 285 11.54 0.60 16.18
N THR A 286 10.29 0.82 16.60
CA THR A 286 9.12 1.04 15.74
C THR A 286 7.99 1.73 16.52
N SER A 287 7.46 2.85 15.99
CA SER A 287 6.23 3.50 16.52
C SER A 287 4.94 3.03 15.83
N SER A 288 4.95 1.89 15.14
CA SER A 288 3.74 1.26 14.62
C SER A 288 3.29 0.15 15.56
N LEU A 289 2.13 0.28 16.20
CA LEU A 289 1.58 -0.78 17.07
C LEU A 289 1.46 -2.11 16.32
N ARG A 290 0.98 -2.12 15.06
CA ARG A 290 0.98 -3.31 14.19
C ARG A 290 2.32 -4.06 14.16
N ARG A 291 3.45 -3.35 14.11
CA ARG A 291 4.78 -3.99 14.14
C ARG A 291 5.16 -4.39 15.57
N LYS A 292 4.91 -3.51 16.54
CA LYS A 292 5.24 -3.73 17.96
C LYS A 292 4.59 -5.01 18.47
N SER A 293 3.28 -5.15 18.32
CA SER A 293 2.51 -6.31 18.78
C SER A 293 2.90 -7.60 18.06
N GLN A 294 3.09 -7.58 16.74
CA GLN A 294 3.51 -8.78 16.00
C GLN A 294 4.96 -9.21 16.32
N ILE A 295 5.87 -8.27 16.56
CA ILE A 295 7.24 -8.59 17.01
C ILE A 295 7.20 -9.12 18.45
N GLY A 296 6.49 -8.45 19.36
CA GLY A 296 6.32 -8.91 20.75
C GLY A 296 5.59 -10.26 20.86
N TYR A 297 4.74 -10.61 19.90
CA TYR A 297 4.15 -11.93 19.78
C TYR A 297 5.18 -12.98 19.33
N ALA A 298 5.92 -12.70 18.26
CA ALA A 298 6.83 -13.68 17.64
C ALA A 298 8.20 -13.83 18.35
N TYR A 299 8.63 -12.82 19.11
CA TYR A 299 9.97 -12.72 19.67
C TYR A 299 9.92 -12.14 21.09
N LYS A 300 10.12 -12.98 22.11
CA LYS A 300 9.97 -12.62 23.53
C LYS A 300 11.23 -12.01 24.16
N ASN A 301 12.41 -12.21 23.56
CA ASN A 301 13.69 -11.71 24.07
C ASN A 301 14.14 -10.40 23.37
N ILE A 302 13.20 -9.56 22.93
CA ILE A 302 13.47 -8.30 22.22
C ILE A 302 12.78 -7.14 22.95
N LYS A 303 13.53 -6.09 23.30
CA LYS A 303 12.98 -4.86 23.87
C LYS A 303 12.51 -3.93 22.76
N LEU A 304 11.25 -3.51 22.81
CA LEU A 304 10.64 -2.63 21.80
C LEU A 304 10.70 -1.16 22.22
N LYS A 305 11.24 -0.30 21.35
CA LYS A 305 11.33 1.16 21.54
C LYS A 305 10.51 1.90 20.47
N SER A 306 10.07 3.13 20.76
CA SER A 306 9.46 4.02 19.76
C SER A 306 10.53 4.63 18.84
N ILE A 307 10.17 5.06 17.62
CA ILE A 307 11.03 5.88 16.75
C ILE A 307 10.22 6.70 15.74
N ARG A 308 10.51 8.02 15.72
CA ARG A 308 9.95 9.03 14.81
C ARG A 308 11.01 9.58 13.84
N GLY A 309 10.56 10.25 12.79
CA GLY A 309 11.36 10.70 11.64
C GLY A 309 11.03 9.96 10.33
N ASN A 310 11.56 10.46 9.22
CA ASN A 310 11.50 9.82 7.91
C ASN A 310 12.47 8.60 7.83
N ILE A 311 12.56 7.91 6.68
CA ILE A 311 13.42 6.71 6.56
C ILE A 311 14.90 7.03 6.81
N ASN A 312 15.43 8.10 6.19
CA ASN A 312 16.83 8.51 6.34
C ASN A 312 17.14 8.79 7.82
N THR A 313 16.29 9.57 8.50
CA THR A 313 16.45 9.87 9.94
C THR A 313 16.41 8.60 10.81
N ARG A 314 15.57 7.61 10.48
CA ARG A 314 15.51 6.34 11.23
C ARG A 314 16.77 5.50 11.04
N ILE A 315 17.31 5.46 9.82
CA ILE A 315 18.57 4.75 9.52
C ILE A 315 19.74 5.43 10.24
N ALA A 316 19.80 6.77 10.22
CA ALA A 316 20.78 7.55 10.97
C ALA A 316 20.70 7.31 12.49
N LYS A 317 19.49 7.22 13.07
CA LYS A 317 19.32 6.88 14.49
C LYS A 317 19.90 5.50 14.84
N VAL A 318 19.72 4.47 13.99
CA VAL A 318 20.34 3.14 14.20
C VAL A 318 21.86 3.22 14.07
N PHE A 319 22.36 3.94 13.06
CA PHE A 319 23.79 4.15 12.86
C PHE A 319 24.44 4.79 14.09
N ASN A 320 23.78 5.80 14.67
CA ASN A 320 24.20 6.51 15.87
C ASN A 320 23.83 5.78 17.19
N GLY A 321 23.54 4.47 17.17
CA GLY A 321 23.36 3.67 18.38
C GLY A 321 22.05 3.83 19.16
N TYR A 322 21.03 4.53 18.65
CA TYR A 322 19.74 4.72 19.33
C TYR A 322 19.04 3.41 19.71
N CYS A 323 19.19 2.40 18.85
CA CYS A 323 18.68 1.05 19.01
C CYS A 323 19.47 0.09 18.11
N ASP A 324 19.46 -1.19 18.44
CA ASP A 324 20.20 -2.21 17.70
C ASP A 324 19.61 -2.49 16.31
N ALA A 325 18.30 -2.31 16.14
CA ALA A 325 17.61 -2.53 14.88
C ALA A 325 16.35 -1.66 14.67
N ILE A 326 15.95 -1.48 13.41
CA ILE A 326 14.64 -0.93 13.03
C ILE A 326 13.88 -1.89 12.11
N VAL A 327 12.55 -1.77 12.12
CA VAL A 327 11.69 -2.40 11.11
C VAL A 327 10.91 -1.33 10.34
N ILE A 328 11.15 -1.27 9.03
CA ILE A 328 10.52 -0.32 8.09
C ILE A 328 9.82 -1.06 6.94
N ALA A 329 9.13 -0.34 6.06
CA ALA A 329 8.49 -0.95 4.89
C ALA A 329 9.53 -1.11 3.76
N LEU A 330 9.70 -2.33 3.22
CA LEU A 330 10.71 -2.59 2.18
C LEU A 330 10.49 -1.73 0.94
N CYS A 331 9.23 -1.51 0.54
CA CYS A 331 8.90 -0.63 -0.58
C CYS A 331 9.31 0.84 -0.37
N GLY A 332 9.49 1.30 0.86
CA GLY A 332 10.02 2.64 1.14
C GLY A 332 11.51 2.73 0.82
N LEU A 333 12.29 1.76 1.30
CA LEU A 333 13.72 1.66 1.03
C LEU A 333 14.02 1.43 -0.47
N GLU A 334 13.24 0.55 -1.10
CA GLU A 334 13.30 0.27 -2.55
C GLU A 334 13.06 1.51 -3.44
N ARG A 335 12.32 2.52 -2.94
CA ARG A 335 11.98 3.76 -3.67
C ARG A 335 13.03 4.86 -3.50
N LEU A 336 13.78 4.85 -2.40
CA LEU A 336 14.84 5.84 -2.14
C LEU A 336 16.14 5.50 -2.88
N MET A 337 16.53 4.22 -2.88
CA MET A 337 17.79 3.75 -3.49
C MET A 337 17.55 3.16 -4.88
N SER A 338 17.13 1.89 -4.92
CA SER A 338 16.43 1.21 -6.02
C SER A 338 16.20 -0.24 -5.61
N LYS A 339 15.29 -0.96 -6.30
CA LYS A 339 15.10 -2.40 -6.07
C LYS A 339 16.35 -3.25 -6.35
N LYS A 340 17.25 -2.80 -7.23
CA LYS A 340 18.49 -3.51 -7.54
C LYS A 340 19.48 -3.34 -6.38
N ILE A 341 19.70 -2.10 -5.93
CA ILE A 341 20.60 -1.79 -4.81
C ILE A 341 20.18 -2.54 -3.55
N VAL A 342 18.90 -2.46 -3.16
CA VAL A 342 18.43 -3.11 -1.93
C VAL A 342 18.61 -4.64 -1.98
N ARG A 343 18.38 -5.28 -3.14
CA ARG A 343 18.65 -6.72 -3.28
C ARG A 343 20.14 -7.06 -3.25
N ASN A 344 21.01 -6.21 -3.81
CA ASN A 344 22.44 -6.42 -3.73
C ASN A 344 22.91 -6.43 -2.26
N VAL A 345 22.50 -5.44 -1.46
CA VAL A 345 22.86 -5.35 -0.02
C VAL A 345 22.24 -6.47 0.82
N MET A 346 21.03 -6.94 0.46
CA MET A 346 20.42 -8.11 1.11
C MET A 346 21.14 -9.43 0.81
N ASN A 347 21.85 -9.52 -0.31
CA ASN A 347 22.49 -10.74 -0.80
C ASN A 347 24.03 -10.71 -0.67
N SER A 348 24.62 -9.56 -0.35
CA SER A 348 26.07 -9.41 -0.23
C SER A 348 26.58 -10.12 1.02
N ASP A 349 27.50 -11.07 0.83
CA ASP A 349 28.17 -11.70 1.94
C ASP A 349 29.21 -10.73 2.53
N LYS A 350 29.05 -10.39 3.82
CA LYS A 350 29.87 -9.36 4.49
C LYS A 350 31.35 -9.75 4.68
N SER A 351 31.71 -10.97 4.30
CA SER A 351 33.09 -11.46 4.21
C SER A 351 33.90 -10.84 3.06
N SER A 352 33.26 -10.16 2.10
CA SER A 352 33.91 -9.51 0.97
C SER A 352 33.76 -7.98 1.01
N MET A 353 34.81 -7.23 0.66
CA MET A 353 34.72 -5.77 0.60
C MET A 353 33.72 -5.35 -0.50
N PRO A 354 32.69 -4.53 -0.18
CA PRO A 354 31.71 -4.12 -1.17
C PRO A 354 32.33 -3.15 -2.19
N SER A 355 32.38 -3.56 -3.45
CA SER A 355 32.95 -2.78 -4.55
C SER A 355 32.17 -1.51 -4.93
N LYS A 356 31.00 -1.26 -4.29
CA LYS A 356 30.16 -0.07 -4.50
C LYS A 356 29.48 0.37 -3.21
N SER A 357 29.66 1.63 -2.84
CA SER A 357 28.98 2.26 -1.71
C SER A 357 27.53 2.63 -2.03
N TYR A 358 26.63 2.46 -1.06
CA TYR A 358 25.19 2.73 -1.20
C TYR A 358 24.71 3.76 -0.17
N VAL A 359 25.07 5.02 -0.42
CA VAL A 359 24.88 6.14 0.51
C VAL A 359 23.43 6.62 0.61
N ILE A 360 22.94 6.75 1.85
CA ILE A 360 21.78 7.57 2.23
C ILE A 360 22.26 8.82 2.95
N GLY A 361 21.89 10.00 2.45
CA GLY A 361 22.19 11.28 3.09
C GLY A 361 21.21 11.65 4.21
N TYR A 362 21.74 12.21 5.30
CA TYR A 362 21.01 12.84 6.40
C TYR A 362 21.88 13.91 7.07
N ASN A 363 21.43 15.17 7.12
CA ASN A 363 22.13 16.29 7.78
C ASN A 363 23.65 16.35 7.50
N ASN A 364 24.02 16.35 6.21
CA ASN A 364 25.41 16.31 5.70
C ASN A 364 26.20 15.02 6.01
N THR A 365 25.67 14.09 6.80
CA THR A 365 26.21 12.73 6.96
C THR A 365 25.77 11.84 5.81
N ASN A 366 26.71 11.05 5.29
CA ASN A 366 26.49 10.05 4.25
C ASN A 366 26.67 8.65 4.86
N ILE A 367 25.58 7.86 4.89
CA ILE A 367 25.56 6.54 5.53
C ILE A 367 25.47 5.46 4.46
N ASP A 368 26.50 4.62 4.34
CA ASP A 368 26.48 3.47 3.43
C ASP A 368 25.59 2.35 3.97
N LEU A 369 24.60 1.91 3.19
CA LEU A 369 23.75 0.77 3.54
C LEU A 369 24.51 -0.56 3.68
N ASN A 370 25.71 -0.72 3.11
CA ASN A 370 26.51 -1.93 3.23
C ASN A 370 26.88 -2.28 4.70
N VAL A 371 26.92 -1.30 5.60
CA VAL A 371 27.18 -1.57 7.04
C VAL A 371 26.02 -2.30 7.72
N PHE A 372 24.81 -2.23 7.16
CA PHE A 372 23.62 -2.88 7.71
C PHE A 372 23.45 -4.30 7.18
N HIS A 373 23.11 -5.23 8.07
CA HIS A 373 22.36 -6.41 7.69
C HIS A 373 20.93 -5.97 7.34
N ILE A 374 20.50 -6.23 6.10
CA ILE A 374 19.16 -5.91 5.62
C ILE A 374 18.43 -7.23 5.34
N GLN A 375 17.37 -7.51 6.07
CA GLN A 375 16.61 -8.76 5.93
C GLN A 375 15.12 -8.49 5.64
N LYS A 376 14.62 -9.02 4.53
CA LYS A 376 13.19 -9.00 4.20
C LYS A 376 12.43 -9.94 5.15
N ILE A 377 11.45 -9.40 5.88
CA ILE A 377 10.68 -10.16 6.86
C ILE A 377 9.52 -10.89 6.15
N ASN A 378 9.27 -12.15 6.52
CA ASN A 378 8.17 -12.94 5.95
C ASN A 378 6.80 -12.38 6.37
N THR A 379 5.85 -12.28 5.45
CA THR A 379 4.47 -11.81 5.74
C THR A 379 3.69 -12.72 6.68
N LYS A 380 4.14 -13.96 6.93
CA LYS A 380 3.59 -14.84 7.97
C LYS A 380 4.02 -14.44 9.39
N ILE A 381 5.14 -13.72 9.54
CA ILE A 381 5.69 -13.27 10.83
C ILE A 381 5.22 -11.84 11.13
N ILE A 382 5.33 -10.94 10.14
CA ILE A 382 4.80 -9.58 10.24
C ILE A 382 3.90 -9.32 9.02
N TYR A 383 2.60 -9.36 9.25
CA TYR A 383 1.60 -8.88 8.30
C TYR A 383 1.82 -7.37 8.10
N PRO A 384 1.89 -6.91 6.84
CA PRO A 384 2.11 -5.51 6.51
C PRO A 384 0.91 -4.64 6.90
N ALA A 385 1.09 -3.32 6.85
CA ALA A 385 -0.06 -2.42 6.96
C ALA A 385 -0.98 -2.62 5.74
N LEU A 386 -2.28 -2.52 5.96
CA LEU A 386 -3.26 -2.45 4.88
C LEU A 386 -2.87 -1.32 3.92
N CYS A 387 -3.03 -1.58 2.62
CA CYS A 387 -2.58 -0.75 1.50
C CYS A 387 -1.06 -0.48 1.38
N GLN A 388 -0.21 -1.15 2.18
CA GLN A 388 1.25 -1.02 2.04
C GLN A 388 1.70 -1.45 0.64
N GLY A 389 2.65 -0.70 0.06
CA GLY A 389 3.16 -0.90 -1.30
C GLY A 389 2.40 -0.15 -2.39
N ILE A 390 1.19 0.38 -2.15
CA ILE A 390 0.43 1.14 -3.14
C ILE A 390 0.77 2.64 -3.05
N ILE A 391 1.02 3.29 -4.19
CA ILE A 391 1.04 4.75 -4.32
C ILE A 391 -0.32 5.15 -4.87
N ALA A 392 -0.95 6.12 -4.23
CA ALA A 392 -2.27 6.59 -4.62
C ALA A 392 -2.24 8.09 -4.94
N VAL A 393 -3.15 8.51 -5.81
CA VAL A 393 -3.34 9.90 -6.19
C VAL A 393 -4.75 10.34 -5.81
N THR A 394 -4.88 11.41 -5.04
CA THR A 394 -6.18 12.05 -4.77
C THR A 394 -6.42 13.21 -5.74
N SER A 395 -7.67 13.43 -6.14
CA SER A 395 -8.09 14.60 -6.92
C SER A 395 -9.48 15.10 -6.49
N ASN A 396 -9.79 16.33 -6.87
CA ASN A 396 -11.09 16.93 -6.64
C ASN A 396 -12.14 16.25 -7.55
N LYS A 397 -13.23 15.73 -6.97
CA LYS A 397 -14.33 15.04 -7.67
C LYS A 397 -14.94 15.90 -8.78
N LYS A 398 -14.96 17.22 -8.62
CA LYS A 398 -15.48 18.17 -9.62
C LYS A 398 -14.58 18.28 -10.85
N ASN A 399 -13.30 17.90 -10.76
CA ASN A 399 -12.36 17.93 -11.89
C ASN A 399 -12.38 16.59 -12.66
N VAL A 400 -13.37 16.46 -13.54
CA VAL A 400 -13.60 15.26 -14.37
C VAL A 400 -12.42 15.00 -15.32
N GLU A 401 -11.81 16.04 -15.89
CA GLU A 401 -10.66 15.93 -16.79
C GLU A 401 -9.45 15.27 -16.11
N ILE A 402 -9.07 15.74 -14.92
CA ILE A 402 -7.98 15.13 -14.13
C ILE A 402 -8.30 13.69 -13.78
N SER A 403 -9.55 13.38 -13.44
CA SER A 403 -9.98 12.01 -13.11
C SER A 403 -9.89 11.07 -14.34
N GLN A 404 -10.21 11.56 -15.54
CA GLN A 404 -10.02 10.82 -16.80
C GLN A 404 -8.55 10.58 -17.12
N ILE A 405 -7.68 11.59 -16.95
CA ILE A 405 -6.22 11.45 -17.11
C ILE A 405 -5.67 10.40 -16.14
N LEU A 406 -6.08 10.47 -14.86
CA LEU A 406 -5.61 9.57 -13.80
C LEU A 406 -6.03 8.10 -14.01
N LYS A 407 -7.22 7.86 -14.57
CA LYS A 407 -7.67 6.52 -14.96
C LYS A 407 -6.73 5.83 -15.95
N ASN A 408 -6.07 6.58 -16.85
CA ASN A 408 -5.15 6.03 -17.86
C ASN A 408 -3.80 5.57 -17.29
N ILE A 409 -3.46 5.93 -16.04
CA ILE A 409 -2.22 5.50 -15.38
C ILE A 409 -2.43 4.59 -14.16
N SER A 410 -3.68 4.33 -13.78
CA SER A 410 -4.10 3.42 -12.70
C SER A 410 -3.82 1.94 -13.02
N ASP A 411 -3.81 1.11 -11.99
CA ASP A 411 -3.62 -0.35 -12.04
C ASP A 411 -4.82 -1.00 -11.33
N GLU A 412 -5.76 -1.52 -12.13
CA GLU A 412 -7.04 -2.08 -11.68
C GLU A 412 -6.89 -3.16 -10.59
N LYS A 413 -5.87 -4.02 -10.70
CA LYS A 413 -5.59 -5.03 -9.65
C LYS A 413 -5.20 -4.38 -8.33
N SER A 414 -4.43 -3.30 -8.37
CA SER A 414 -4.06 -2.55 -7.16
C SER A 414 -5.23 -1.77 -6.58
N GLU A 415 -6.13 -1.27 -7.41
CA GLU A 415 -7.41 -0.66 -7.02
C GLU A 415 -8.34 -1.66 -6.32
N ILE A 416 -8.54 -2.86 -6.88
CA ILE A 416 -9.32 -3.93 -6.25
C ILE A 416 -8.70 -4.35 -4.91
N MET A 417 -7.37 -4.60 -4.87
CA MET A 417 -6.68 -4.93 -3.61
C MET A 417 -6.83 -3.82 -2.56
N ALA A 418 -6.72 -2.56 -2.97
CA ALA A 418 -6.89 -1.40 -2.12
C ALA A 418 -8.31 -1.29 -1.56
N ASN A 419 -9.33 -1.47 -2.39
CA ASN A 419 -10.72 -1.32 -2.00
C ASN A 419 -11.10 -2.37 -0.95
N ILE A 420 -10.73 -3.64 -1.13
CA ILE A 420 -10.96 -4.70 -0.12
C ILE A 420 -10.28 -4.35 1.21
N GLU A 421 -9.02 -3.92 1.17
CA GLU A 421 -8.23 -3.59 2.36
C GLU A 421 -8.76 -2.34 3.10
N ARG A 422 -9.26 -1.34 2.36
CA ARG A 422 -9.86 -0.13 2.93
C ARG A 422 -11.27 -0.38 3.47
N THR A 423 -12.09 -1.16 2.77
CA THR A 423 -13.43 -1.55 3.24
C THR A 423 -13.32 -2.38 4.52
N PHE A 424 -12.38 -3.33 4.60
CA PHE A 424 -12.12 -4.06 5.85
C PHE A 424 -11.78 -3.10 6.99
N LEU A 425 -10.83 -2.17 6.75
CA LEU A 425 -10.42 -1.19 7.74
C LEU A 425 -11.56 -0.25 8.16
N GLN A 426 -12.46 0.09 7.25
CA GLN A 426 -13.61 0.96 7.51
C GLN A 426 -14.70 0.26 8.33
N ILE A 427 -15.10 -0.96 7.96
CA ILE A 427 -16.17 -1.71 8.67
C ILE A 427 -15.72 -2.11 10.08
N ILE A 428 -14.42 -2.35 10.27
CA ILE A 428 -13.86 -2.61 11.60
C ILE A 428 -13.51 -1.32 12.36
N GLU A 429 -13.86 -0.14 11.84
CA GLU A 429 -13.57 1.18 12.44
C GLU A 429 -12.08 1.43 12.77
N GLY A 430 -11.19 0.72 12.07
CA GLY A 430 -9.77 0.75 12.33
C GLY A 430 -9.06 1.92 11.67
N ASN A 431 -7.83 2.16 12.12
CA ASN A 431 -6.98 3.24 11.61
C ASN A 431 -5.50 2.82 11.66
N CYS A 432 -4.59 3.72 11.26
CA CYS A 432 -3.15 3.45 11.21
C CYS A 432 -2.46 3.34 12.58
N MET A 433 -3.17 3.68 13.67
CA MET A 433 -2.68 3.64 15.04
C MET A 433 -2.92 2.26 15.68
N MET A 434 -3.96 1.53 15.27
CA MET A 434 -4.31 0.21 15.81
C MET A 434 -3.31 -0.91 15.43
N PRO A 435 -3.24 -2.00 16.21
CA PRO A 435 -2.41 -3.19 15.95
C PRO A 435 -2.94 -4.10 14.81
N ILE A 436 -3.43 -3.53 13.71
CA ILE A 436 -4.05 -4.25 12.58
C ILE A 436 -3.04 -4.41 11.44
N GLY A 437 -2.91 -5.63 10.92
CA GLY A 437 -2.15 -5.93 9.71
C GLY A 437 -2.99 -6.68 8.68
N GLY A 438 -2.66 -6.56 7.39
CA GLY A 438 -3.36 -7.31 6.35
C GLY A 438 -2.89 -7.02 4.92
N TYR A 439 -3.26 -7.92 4.02
CA TYR A 439 -2.99 -7.79 2.59
C TYR A 439 -3.91 -8.68 1.74
N THR A 440 -4.22 -8.18 0.56
CA THR A 440 -4.83 -8.90 -0.56
C THR A 440 -3.77 -9.31 -1.57
N LYS A 441 -3.92 -10.49 -2.18
CA LYS A 441 -3.16 -10.94 -3.35
C LYS A 441 -4.09 -11.56 -4.39
N PHE A 442 -3.82 -11.31 -5.66
CA PHE A 442 -4.36 -12.09 -6.78
C PHE A 442 -3.56 -13.39 -6.92
N LEU A 443 -4.23 -14.53 -6.92
CA LEU A 443 -3.67 -15.86 -7.18
C LEU A 443 -4.53 -16.53 -8.28
N LYS A 444 -4.01 -16.64 -9.50
CA LYS A 444 -4.78 -17.06 -10.68
C LYS A 444 -6.06 -16.20 -10.84
N SER A 445 -7.25 -16.81 -10.76
CA SER A 445 -8.59 -16.21 -10.80
C SER A 445 -9.17 -15.87 -9.42
N GLU A 446 -8.41 -16.11 -8.35
CA GLU A 446 -8.83 -15.87 -6.96
C GLU A 446 -8.18 -14.62 -6.37
N ILE A 447 -8.88 -14.03 -5.42
CA ILE A 447 -8.45 -12.90 -4.60
C ILE A 447 -8.38 -13.39 -3.16
N HIS A 448 -7.17 -13.49 -2.61
CA HIS A 448 -6.92 -13.95 -1.24
C HIS A 448 -6.65 -12.75 -0.35
N PHE A 449 -7.59 -12.42 0.53
CA PHE A 449 -7.42 -11.42 1.58
C PHE A 449 -7.02 -12.11 2.89
N ASN A 450 -6.03 -11.53 3.57
CA ASN A 450 -5.49 -12.05 4.83
C ASN A 450 -5.38 -10.88 5.80
N ALA A 451 -5.91 -11.01 7.02
CA ALA A 451 -5.78 -9.99 8.07
C ALA A 451 -5.43 -10.59 9.43
N ILE A 452 -4.82 -9.76 10.28
CA ILE A 452 -4.48 -10.04 11.67
C ILE A 452 -4.82 -8.83 12.53
N ILE A 453 -5.30 -9.11 13.74
CA ILE A 453 -5.39 -8.14 14.84
C ILE A 453 -4.65 -8.77 16.02
N ASN A 454 -3.78 -8.01 16.66
CA ASN A 454 -3.16 -8.37 17.93
C ASN A 454 -3.72 -7.46 19.03
N ASP A 455 -3.53 -7.83 20.29
CA ASP A 455 -3.55 -6.84 21.38
C ASP A 455 -2.36 -5.86 21.25
N ILE A 456 -2.33 -4.79 22.05
CA ILE A 456 -1.26 -3.78 21.94
C ILE A 456 0.11 -4.22 22.48
N HIS A 457 0.15 -5.28 23.30
CA HIS A 457 1.36 -5.83 23.92
C HIS A 457 1.95 -6.99 23.10
N GLY A 458 1.13 -7.75 22.37
CA GLY A 458 1.54 -8.90 21.57
C GLY A 458 1.51 -10.22 22.34
N TYR A 459 0.50 -10.42 23.19
CA TYR A 459 0.24 -11.70 23.85
C TYR A 459 -0.71 -12.57 23.03
N GLU A 460 -1.69 -11.96 22.36
CA GLU A 460 -2.76 -12.59 21.61
C GLU A 460 -2.76 -12.17 20.14
N LYS A 461 -3.42 -12.97 19.30
CA LYS A 461 -3.66 -12.66 17.89
C LYS A 461 -4.92 -13.32 17.37
N TYR A 462 -5.63 -12.62 16.50
CA TYR A 462 -6.81 -13.11 15.78
C TYR A 462 -6.53 -12.97 14.29
N GLN A 463 -6.73 -14.06 13.55
CA GLN A 463 -6.40 -14.14 12.12
C GLN A 463 -7.59 -14.61 11.29
N VAL A 464 -7.75 -13.98 10.12
CA VAL A 464 -8.76 -14.33 9.11
C VAL A 464 -8.14 -14.40 7.72
N LYS A 465 -8.63 -15.33 6.92
CA LYS A 465 -8.30 -15.46 5.50
C LYS A 465 -9.60 -15.66 4.74
N GLU A 466 -9.89 -14.75 3.83
CA GLU A 466 -11.00 -14.86 2.89
C GLU A 466 -10.50 -15.05 1.47
N ILE A 467 -11.28 -15.80 0.69
CA ILE A 467 -11.05 -16.05 -0.73
C ILE A 467 -12.32 -15.64 -1.47
N GLY A 468 -12.16 -14.89 -2.55
CA GLY A 468 -13.23 -14.56 -3.48
C GLY A 468 -12.70 -14.38 -4.90
N HIS A 469 -13.51 -13.80 -5.77
CA HIS A 469 -13.21 -13.61 -7.19
C HIS A 469 -13.40 -12.16 -7.63
N VAL A 470 -12.94 -11.86 -8.85
CA VAL A 470 -13.03 -10.51 -9.46
C VAL A 470 -14.47 -10.02 -9.62
N HIS A 471 -15.46 -10.92 -9.65
CA HIS A 471 -16.87 -10.58 -9.82
C HIS A 471 -17.62 -10.34 -8.50
N ASN A 472 -17.06 -10.75 -7.35
CA ASN A 472 -17.73 -10.65 -6.03
C ASN A 472 -16.78 -10.13 -4.93
N TYR A 473 -15.75 -9.36 -5.30
CA TYR A 473 -14.70 -8.94 -4.36
C TYR A 473 -15.19 -7.99 -3.26
N HIS A 474 -16.35 -7.34 -3.45
CA HIS A 474 -16.97 -6.45 -2.48
C HIS A 474 -17.30 -7.17 -1.16
N ASP A 475 -17.71 -8.44 -1.20
CA ASP A 475 -18.06 -9.24 -0.03
C ASP A 475 -16.86 -9.65 0.82
N ILE A 476 -15.65 -9.73 0.22
CA ILE A 476 -14.46 -10.30 0.85
C ILE A 476 -14.14 -9.58 2.16
N ALA A 477 -14.27 -8.25 2.16
CA ALA A 477 -14.05 -7.44 3.35
C ALA A 477 -15.10 -7.67 4.44
N ILE A 478 -16.39 -7.77 4.05
CA ILE A 478 -17.52 -7.98 4.97
C ILE A 478 -17.35 -9.34 5.67
N LYS A 479 -17.19 -10.41 4.88
CA LYS A 479 -16.99 -11.79 5.36
C LYS A 479 -15.77 -11.90 6.29
N ALA A 480 -14.70 -11.16 5.98
CA ALA A 480 -13.51 -11.12 6.84
C ALA A 480 -13.74 -10.41 8.18
N VAL A 481 -14.52 -9.32 8.20
CA VAL A 481 -14.85 -8.63 9.47
C VAL A 481 -15.79 -9.48 10.33
N THR A 482 -16.80 -10.12 9.73
CA THR A 482 -17.68 -11.06 10.46
C THR A 482 -16.87 -12.14 11.16
N LYS A 483 -16.05 -12.90 10.42
CA LYS A 483 -15.27 -14.00 10.99
C LYS A 483 -14.18 -13.57 11.98
N ILE A 484 -13.60 -12.36 11.86
CA ILE A 484 -12.62 -11.90 12.86
C ILE A 484 -13.30 -11.38 14.13
N LYS A 485 -14.50 -10.79 14.04
CA LYS A 485 -15.31 -10.41 15.21
C LYS A 485 -15.82 -11.64 15.95
N GLU A 486 -16.33 -12.66 15.24
CA GLU A 486 -16.73 -13.95 15.81
C GLU A 486 -15.58 -14.62 16.61
N LYS A 487 -14.36 -14.62 16.07
CA LYS A 487 -13.19 -15.23 16.73
C LYS A 487 -12.63 -14.46 17.93
N MET A 488 -12.88 -13.16 17.98
CA MET A 488 -12.25 -12.24 18.95
C MET A 488 -13.21 -11.84 20.07
N GLY A 489 -14.51 -11.76 19.78
CA GLY A 489 -15.50 -11.13 20.65
C GLY A 489 -15.49 -9.59 20.54
N THR A 490 -16.67 -8.99 20.62
CA THR A 490 -16.85 -7.53 20.52
C THR A 490 -16.17 -6.79 21.67
N GLU A 491 -16.26 -7.31 22.90
CA GLU A 491 -15.63 -6.73 24.09
C GLU A 491 -14.12 -6.61 23.94
N LYS A 492 -13.46 -7.72 23.56
CA LYS A 492 -12.02 -7.76 23.33
C LYS A 492 -11.58 -6.80 22.22
N PHE A 493 -12.38 -6.69 21.15
CA PHE A 493 -12.11 -5.73 20.09
C PHE A 493 -12.13 -4.28 20.58
N ASN A 494 -13.17 -3.91 21.34
CA ASN A 494 -13.31 -2.57 21.92
C ASN A 494 -12.15 -2.27 22.87
N LYS A 495 -11.80 -3.21 23.77
CA LYS A 495 -10.64 -3.08 24.65
C LYS A 495 -9.34 -2.80 23.88
N ILE A 496 -9.05 -3.54 22.80
CA ILE A 496 -7.88 -3.31 21.95
C ILE A 496 -7.92 -1.94 21.26
N LYS A 497 -9.12 -1.45 20.88
CA LYS A 497 -9.33 -0.14 20.26
C LYS A 497 -9.04 1.00 21.25
N ASP A 498 -9.50 0.87 22.49
CA ASP A 498 -9.34 1.88 23.54
C ASP A 498 -7.89 1.92 24.05
N GLU A 499 -7.28 0.75 24.32
CA GLU A 499 -5.85 0.62 24.63
C GLU A 499 -4.96 1.21 23.51
N ALA A 500 -5.33 1.00 22.25
CA ALA A 500 -4.59 1.56 21.10
C ALA A 500 -4.77 3.08 20.95
N ALA A 501 -5.87 3.67 21.46
CA ALA A 501 -6.05 5.12 21.49
C ALA A 501 -5.15 5.75 22.55
N LEU A 502 -5.18 5.20 23.78
CA LEU A 502 -4.37 5.64 24.93
C LEU A 502 -2.86 5.51 24.68
N TYR A 503 -2.42 4.60 23.81
CA TYR A 503 -0.99 4.42 23.51
C TYR A 503 -0.31 5.65 22.85
N TYR A 504 -1.07 6.59 22.30
CA TYR A 504 -0.51 7.75 21.58
C TYR A 504 -0.90 9.11 22.17
N THR A 505 -1.78 9.15 23.17
CA THR A 505 -2.08 10.34 24.00
C THR A 505 -0.94 10.62 24.95
#